data_AF-A0ABF7PXL8-F1
#
_entry.id   AF-A0ABF7PXL8-F1
#
_cell.length_a   1.000
_cell.length_b   1.000
_cell.length_c   1.000
_cell.angle_alpha   90.00
_cell.angle_beta   90.00
_cell.angle_gamma   90.00
#
_symmetry.space_group_name_H-M   'P 1'
#
loop_
_entity.id
_entity.type
_entity.pdbx_description
1 polymer ?
#
loop_
_entity_poly.entity_id
_entity_poly.type
_entity_poly.pdbx_seq_one_letter_code
_entity_poly.pdbx_strand_id
1 'polypeptide(L)'
;MAPRHLIPVTNPIESTFATVRHRTIRSKGCLSNKTALAMVFKLVEGAQRSWRRLDGHNQLSKLVLGVTFNDGIEVIAKSTDRQPTTAAA
;
A
#
# COMPACT_ATOMS: atom_id res chain seq x y z
N MET A 1 -4.99 2.44 27.81
CA MET A 1 -4.00 1.82 26.90
C MET A 1 -4.64 1.73 25.52
N ALA A 2 -4.56 2.80 24.73
CA ALA A 2 -5.28 2.90 23.45
C ALA A 2 -4.55 2.10 22.35
N PRO A 3 -5.28 1.42 21.45
CA PRO A 3 -4.68 0.69 20.35
C PRO A 3 -3.94 1.66 19.44
N ARG A 4 -2.67 1.35 19.15
CA ARG A 4 -1.85 2.10 18.21
C ARG A 4 -2.53 2.00 16.84
N HIS A 5 -3.13 3.11 16.41
CA HIS A 5 -3.76 3.25 15.10
C HIS A 5 -2.72 2.88 14.05
N LEU A 6 -2.87 1.68 13.47
CA LEU A 6 -2.16 1.31 12.25
C LEU A 6 -2.55 2.38 11.23
N ILE A 7 -1.54 2.93 10.57
CA ILE A 7 -1.70 4.01 9.60
C ILE A 7 -2.81 3.60 8.61
N PRO A 8 -3.84 4.42 8.38
CA PRO A 8 -4.90 4.11 7.44
C PRO A 8 -4.30 4.19 6.03
N VAL A 9 -3.78 3.07 5.55
CA VAL A 9 -3.34 2.93 4.15
C VAL A 9 -4.08 1.73 3.61
N THR A 10 -4.87 2.01 2.58
CA THR A 10 -5.78 1.12 1.84
C THR A 10 -5.14 -0.20 1.38
N ASN A 11 -3.81 -0.28 1.32
CA ASN A 11 -3.10 -1.47 0.87
C ASN A 11 -1.99 -1.92 1.85
N PRO A 12 -2.01 -3.18 2.32
CA PRO A 12 -0.98 -3.73 3.21
C PRO A 12 0.44 -3.67 2.63
N ILE A 13 0.62 -3.68 1.30
CA ILE A 13 1.94 -3.60 0.65
C ILE A 13 2.45 -2.17 0.60
N GLU A 14 1.55 -1.20 0.45
CA GLU A 14 1.93 0.21 0.38
C GLU A 14 2.29 0.75 1.77
N SER A 15 1.61 0.26 2.80
CA SER A 15 1.88 0.57 4.20
C SER A 15 3.28 0.11 4.67
N THR A 16 3.74 -1.07 4.24
CA THR A 16 5.03 -1.64 4.68
C THR A 16 6.25 -0.91 4.13
N PHE A 17 6.15 -0.33 2.93
CA PHE A 17 7.23 0.42 2.28
C PHE A 17 7.05 1.95 2.36
N ALA A 18 5.94 2.43 2.93
CA ALA A 18 5.63 3.87 3.04
C ALA A 18 6.80 4.68 3.63
N THR A 19 7.42 4.20 4.71
CA THR A 19 8.54 4.86 5.38
C THR A 19 9.78 4.94 4.49
N VAL A 20 10.09 3.86 3.77
CA VAL A 20 11.22 3.81 2.83
C VAL A 20 10.98 4.81 1.71
N ARG A 21 9.81 4.75 1.06
CA ARG A 21 9.42 5.67 -0.02
C ARG A 21 9.48 7.13 0.43
N HIS A 22 8.92 7.44 1.60
CA HIS A 22 8.91 8.80 2.15
C HIS A 22 10.33 9.34 2.34
N ARG A 23 11.22 8.54 2.92
CA ARG A 23 12.65 8.88 3.08
C ARG A 23 13.35 9.04 1.73
N THR A 24 13.11 8.13 0.77
CA THR A 24 13.71 8.19 -0.56
C THR A 24 13.31 9.45 -1.32
N ILE A 25 12.02 9.84 -1.26
CA ILE A 25 11.53 11.08 -1.89
C ILE A 25 12.20 12.30 -1.26
N ARG A 26 12.25 12.37 0.08
CA ARG A 26 12.86 13.50 0.81
C ARG A 26 14.35 13.66 0.52
N SER A 27 15.05 12.55 0.30
CA SER A 27 16.49 12.51 0.10
C SER A 27 16.91 12.45 -1.37
N LYS A 28 15.96 12.64 -2.29
CA LYS A 28 16.21 12.65 -3.74
C LYS A 28 17.16 13.81 -4.10
N GLY A 29 18.23 13.51 -4.84
CA GLY A 29 19.21 14.50 -5.31
C GLY A 29 20.32 14.85 -4.31
N CYS A 30 20.22 14.45 -3.04
CA CYS A 30 21.21 14.78 -2.02
C CYS A 30 22.26 13.66 -1.78
N LEU A 31 22.12 12.50 -2.42
CA LEU A 31 22.97 11.34 -2.18
C LEU A 31 23.55 10.76 -3.46
N SER A 32 24.79 10.27 -3.37
CA SER A 32 25.38 9.34 -4.35
C SER A 32 24.60 8.02 -4.38
N ASN A 33 24.57 7.36 -5.53
CA ASN A 33 23.92 6.05 -5.73
C ASN A 33 24.32 5.02 -4.66
N LYS A 34 25.60 4.96 -4.30
CA LYS A 34 26.10 4.01 -3.29
C LYS A 34 25.50 4.27 -1.91
N THR A 35 25.42 5.54 -1.52
CA THR A 35 24.85 5.95 -0.23
C THR A 35 23.33 5.81 -0.22
N ALA A 36 22.67 6.09 -1.34
CA ALA A 36 21.23 5.88 -1.49
C ALA A 36 20.86 4.40 -1.34
N LEU A 37 21.61 3.49 -1.98
CA LEU A 37 21.41 2.05 -1.84
C LEU A 37 21.59 1.59 -0.39
N ALA A 38 22.67 2.02 0.26
CA ALA A 38 22.94 1.67 1.66
C ALA A 38 21.84 2.20 2.61
N MET A 39 21.34 3.41 2.36
CA MET A 39 20.25 4.01 3.11
C MET A 39 18.95 3.20 2.96
N VAL A 40 18.56 2.88 1.72
CA VAL A 40 17.36 2.08 1.45
C VAL A 40 17.48 0.70 2.11
N PHE A 41 18.64 0.05 1.98
CA PHE A 41 18.89 -1.25 2.63
C PHE A 41 18.69 -1.17 4.14
N LYS A 42 19.28 -0.17 4.81
CA LYS A 42 19.15 0.01 6.26
C LYS A 42 17.72 0.36 6.69
N LEU A 43 16.97 1.11 5.89
CA LEU A 43 15.57 1.42 6.16
C LEU A 43 14.68 0.17 6.05
N VAL A 44 14.90 -0.66 5.03
CA VAL A 44 14.19 -1.95 4.88
C VAL A 44 14.58 -2.91 6.01
N GLU A 45 15.86 -2.96 6.38
CA GLU A 45 16.36 -3.79 7.49
C GLU A 45 15.76 -3.38 8.84
N GLY A 46 15.45 -2.10 9.05
CA GLY A 46 14.70 -1.64 10.23
C GLY A 46 13.21 -1.97 10.15
N ALA A 47 12.60 -1.74 8.99
CA ALA A 47 11.18 -1.96 8.77
C ALA A 47 10.78 -3.43 8.91
N GLN A 48 11.63 -4.37 8.47
CA GLN A 48 11.35 -5.81 8.54
C GLN A 48 10.99 -6.30 9.95
N ARG A 49 11.57 -5.67 10.99
CA ARG A 49 11.31 -6.04 12.39
C ARG A 49 9.89 -5.69 12.84
N SER A 50 9.25 -4.74 12.16
CA SER A 50 7.88 -4.28 12.45
C SER A 50 6.83 -4.94 11.58
N TRP A 51 7.22 -5.69 10.54
CA TRP A 51 6.27 -6.32 9.63
C TRP A 51 5.51 -7.42 10.35
N ARG A 52 4.19 -7.25 10.43
CA ARG A 52 3.27 -8.25 10.93
C ARG A 52 2.90 -9.20 9.80
N ARG A 53 2.73 -10.49 10.10
CA ARG A 53 2.15 -11.44 9.14
C ARG A 53 0.76 -10.95 8.74
N LEU A 54 0.44 -11.11 7.47
CA LEU A 54 -0.86 -10.73 6.94
C LEU A 54 -1.91 -11.75 7.41
N ASP A 55 -2.84 -11.28 8.22
CA ASP A 55 -4.03 -12.02 8.64
C ASP A 55 -4.99 -12.09 7.44
N GLY A 56 -4.75 -13.02 6.51
CA GLY A 56 -5.51 -13.14 5.26
C GLY A 56 -4.66 -13.51 4.04
N HIS A 57 -3.71 -14.43 4.21
CA HIS A 57 -2.81 -14.90 3.14
C HIS A 57 -3.55 -15.38 1.87
N ASN A 58 -4.77 -15.89 2.00
CA ASN A 58 -5.61 -16.30 0.87
C ASN A 58 -5.99 -15.12 -0.06
N GLN A 59 -5.93 -13.88 0.44
CA GLN A 59 -6.21 -12.68 -0.33
C GLN A 59 -4.99 -12.16 -1.10
N LEU A 60 -3.79 -12.72 -0.89
CA LEU A 60 -2.55 -12.33 -1.58
C LEU A 60 -2.67 -12.44 -3.09
N SER A 61 -3.30 -13.52 -3.59
CA SER A 61 -3.51 -13.70 -5.03
C SER A 61 -4.32 -12.55 -5.63
N LYS A 62 -5.31 -12.04 -4.90
CA LYS A 62 -6.14 -10.90 -5.33
C LYS A 62 -5.37 -9.57 -5.31
N LEU A 63 -4.51 -9.39 -4.30
CA LEU A 63 -3.61 -8.23 -4.23
C LEU A 63 -2.62 -8.20 -5.41
N VAL A 64 -2.06 -9.35 -5.79
CA VAL A 64 -1.15 -9.47 -6.95
C VAL A 64 -1.88 -9.20 -8.27
N LEU A 65 -3.15 -9.59 -8.37
CA LEU A 65 -4.02 -9.30 -9.51
C LEU A 65 -4.48 -7.83 -9.58
N GLY A 66 -4.10 -6.99 -8.62
CA GLY A 66 -4.42 -5.56 -8.61
C GLY A 66 -5.82 -5.23 -8.10
N VAL A 67 -6.46 -6.15 -7.38
CA VAL A 67 -7.76 -5.89 -6.75
C VAL A 67 -7.61 -4.82 -5.65
N THR A 68 -8.52 -3.85 -5.63
CA THR A 68 -8.51 -2.78 -4.65
C THR A 68 -9.17 -3.22 -3.35
N PHE A 69 -8.51 -2.91 -2.23
CA PHE A 69 -9.02 -3.13 -0.90
C PHE A 69 -9.26 -1.78 -0.24
N ASN A 70 -10.37 -1.65 0.50
CA ASN A 70 -10.62 -0.52 1.38
C ASN A 70 -10.75 -1.05 2.81
N ASP A 71 -9.86 -0.59 3.70
CA ASP A 71 -9.77 -1.05 5.10
C ASP A 71 -9.77 -2.59 5.26
N GLY A 72 -9.16 -3.31 4.32
CA GLY A 72 -9.08 -4.78 4.32
C GLY A 72 -10.30 -5.49 3.70
N ILE A 73 -11.29 -4.75 3.20
CA ILE A 73 -12.45 -5.29 2.49
C ILE A 73 -12.23 -5.12 0.99
N GLU A 74 -12.43 -6.19 0.23
CA GLU A 74 -12.37 -6.15 -1.23
C GLU A 74 -13.44 -5.20 -1.77
N VAL A 75 -13.00 -4.13 -2.46
CA VAL A 75 -13.92 -3.25 -3.18
C VAL A 75 -14.18 -3.91 -4.52
N ILE A 76 -15.24 -4.72 -4.55
CA ILE A 76 -15.83 -5.12 -5.83
C ILE A 76 -16.42 -3.84 -6.40
N ALA A 77 -15.69 -3.19 -7.31
CA ALA A 77 -16.29 -2.20 -8.19
C ALA A 77 -17.36 -2.95 -8.97
N LYS A 78 -18.61 -2.95 -8.48
CA LYS A 78 -19.75 -3.30 -9.31
C LYS A 78 -19.66 -2.37 -10.51
N SER A 79 -19.30 -2.92 -11.66
CA SER A 79 -19.62 -2.33 -12.95
C SER A 79 -21.15 -2.34 -13.09
N THR A 80 -21.80 -1.45 -12.35
CA THR A 80 -23.21 -1.09 -12.47
C THR A 80 -23.13 0.39 -12.85
N ASP A 81 -23.40 0.83 -14.06
CA ASP A 81 -24.27 0.27 -15.07
C ASP A 81 -23.95 0.98 -16.39
N ARG A 82 -23.74 0.25 -17.49
CA ARG A 82 -24.05 0.83 -18.80
C ARG A 82 -25.53 0.53 -19.02
N GLN A 83 -26.42 1.40 -18.54
CA GLN A 83 -27.74 1.51 -19.15
C GLN A 83 -27.74 2.68 -20.14
N PRO A 84 -27.86 2.40 -21.45
CA PRO A 84 -28.53 3.31 -22.37
C PRO A 84 -30.05 3.19 -22.15
N THR A 85 -30.80 4.25 -22.50
CA THR A 85 -32.28 4.42 -22.43
C THR A 85 -32.73 5.26 -21.22
N THR A 86 -33.56 6.32 -21.30
CA THR A 86 -34.61 6.72 -22.27
C THR A 86 -34.91 8.23 -22.12
N ALA A 87 -35.60 8.81 -23.10
CA ALA A 87 -35.99 10.22 -23.32
C ALA A 87 -36.89 10.92 -22.27
N ALA A 88 -37.11 12.24 -22.53
CA ALA A 88 -38.06 13.24 -21.99
C ALA A 88 -37.46 14.22 -20.94
N ALA A 89 -37.61 15.55 -21.03
CA ALA A 89 -38.59 16.41 -21.72
C ALA A 89 -37.95 17.70 -22.26
#